data_AF-A0A0U4W348-F1
#
_entry.id   AF-A0A0U4W348-F1
#
_cell.length_a   1.000
_cell.length_b   1.000
_cell.length_c   1.000
_cell.angle_alpha   90.00
_cell.angle_beta   90.00
_cell.angle_gamma   90.00
#
_symmetry.space_group_name_H-M   'P 1'
#
loop_
_entity.id
_entity.type
_entity.pdbx_description
1 polymer ?
#
loop_
_entity_poly.entity_id
_entity_poly.type
_entity_poly.pdbx_seq_one_letter_code
_entity_poly.pdbx_strand_id
1 'polypeptide(L)' 'MLTLKKLQEFKEYLESGAFIEDMEMRPPDGQAEMLDMIDLLFEICEKADEILSRHFYKKWGEGVFKKET' A
#
# COMPACT_ATOMS: atom_id res chain seq x y z
N MET A 1 8.12 10.78 5.79
CA MET A 1 7.52 10.55 4.46
C MET A 1 7.93 9.16 3.98
N LEU A 2 7.01 8.38 3.44
CA LEU A 2 7.29 7.07 2.88
C LEU A 2 8.11 7.22 1.60
N THR A 3 9.16 6.42 1.42
CA THR A 3 10.05 6.49 0.24
C THR A 3 9.99 5.18 -0.54
N LEU A 4 10.32 5.23 -1.83
CA LEU A 4 10.42 4.03 -2.68
C LEU A 4 11.39 3.00 -2.09
N LYS A 5 12.55 3.45 -1.61
CA LYS A 5 13.54 2.58 -0.97
C LYS A 5 12.95 1.81 0.21
N LYS A 6 12.22 2.48 1.12
CA LYS A 6 11.59 1.83 2.27
C LYS A 6 10.49 0.83 1.86
N LEU A 7 9.75 1.14 0.80
CA LEU A 7 8.76 0.20 0.24
C LEU A 7 9.43 -1.05 -0.36
N GLN A 8 10.56 -0.89 -1.03
CA GLN A 8 11.33 -2.00 -1.58
C GLN A 8 11.92 -2.88 -0.47
N GLU A 9 12.55 -2.27 0.54
CA GLU A 9 13.08 -2.98 1.71
C GLU A 9 11.98 -3.76 2.43
N PHE A 10 10.79 -3.17 2.58
CA PHE A 10 9.66 -3.85 3.21
C PHE A 10 9.10 -4.98 2.34
N LYS A 11 9.06 -4.80 1.01
CA LYS A 11 8.69 -5.87 0.08
C LYS A 11 9.66 -7.06 0.17
N GLU A 12 10.97 -6.79 0.18
CA GLU A 12 12.00 -7.82 0.34
C GLU A 12 11.85 -8.55 1.68
N TYR A 13 11.55 -7.82 2.76
CA TYR A 13 11.27 -8.41 4.07
C TYR A 13 10.08 -9.38 4.04
N LEU A 14 8.96 -9.01 3.41
CA LEU A 14 7.81 -9.90 3.24
C LEU A 14 8.15 -11.13 2.36
N GLU A 15 8.87 -10.92 1.25
CA GLU A 15 9.24 -12.00 0.31
C GLU A 15 10.23 -12.99 0.91
N SER A 16 11.07 -12.55 1.85
CA SER A 16 12.05 -13.41 2.51
C SER A 16 11.44 -14.43 3.49
N GLY A 17 10.18 -14.24 3.88
CA GLY A 17 9.53 -15.05 4.93
C GLY A 17 9.89 -14.61 6.36
N ALA A 18 10.89 -13.75 6.55
CA ALA A 18 11.32 -13.26 7.86
C ALA A 18 10.20 -12.56 8.64
N PHE A 19 9.22 -11.95 7.96
CA PHE A 19 8.04 -11.38 8.61
C PHE A 19 7.27 -12.39 9.46
N ILE A 20 7.06 -13.60 8.94
CA ILE A 20 6.32 -14.65 9.66
C ILE A 20 7.16 -15.18 10.81
N GLU A 21 8.46 -15.40 10.61
CA GLU A 21 9.38 -15.82 11.66
C GLU A 21 9.41 -14.81 12.82
N ASP A 22 9.53 -13.51 12.50
CA ASP A 22 9.53 -12.44 13.50
C ASP A 22 8.19 -12.32 14.24
N MET A 23 7.08 -12.54 13.54
CA MET A 23 5.74 -12.54 14.14
C MET A 23 5.58 -13.70 15.13
N GLU A 24 5.93 -14.92 14.73
CA GLU A 24 5.79 -16.11 15.59
C GLU A 24 6.68 -16.06 16.84
N MET A 25 7.82 -15.36 16.77
CA MET A 25 8.75 -15.19 17.89
C MET A 25 8.31 -14.12 18.90
N ARG A 26 7.29 -13.30 18.57
CA ARG A 26 6.81 -12.22 19.45
C ARG A 26 5.76 -12.71 20.44
N PRO A 27 5.62 -12.00 21.58
CA PRO A 27 4.48 -12.19 22.48
C PRO A 27 3.15 -11.77 21.80
N PRO A 28 1.99 -12.20 22.32
CA PRO A 28 0.69 -12.02 21.66
C PRO A 28 0.31 -10.56 21.34
N ASP A 29 0.71 -9.61 22.20
CA ASP A 29 0.55 -8.18 21.96
C ASP A 29 1.39 -7.71 20.76
N GLY A 30 2.65 -8.14 20.68
CA GLY A 30 3.52 -7.85 19.54
C GLY A 30 3.07 -8.51 18.23
N GLN A 31 2.40 -9.66 18.30
CA GLN A 31 1.76 -10.29 17.14
C GLN A 31 0.57 -9.45 16.65
N ALA A 32 -0.29 -9.01 17.56
CA ALA A 32 -1.43 -8.16 17.23
C ALA A 32 -0.98 -6.86 16.54
N GLU A 33 0.07 -6.20 17.07
CA GLU A 33 0.63 -4.99 16.43
C GLU A 33 1.15 -5.25 15.00
N MET A 34 1.76 -6.42 14.75
CA MET A 34 2.23 -6.77 13.41
C MET A 34 1.08 -7.05 12.44
N LEU A 35 -0.02 -7.64 12.91
CA LEU A 35 -1.23 -7.83 12.11
C LEU A 35 -1.90 -6.48 11.81
N ASP A 36 -2.04 -5.60 12.80
CA ASP A 36 -2.55 -4.24 12.62
C ASP A 36 -1.72 -3.46 11.58
N MET A 37 -0.41 -3.66 11.54
CA MET A 37 0.47 -3.06 10.53
C MET A 37 0.14 -3.55 9.10
N ILE A 38 -0.17 -4.84 8.93
CA ILE A 38 -0.54 -5.41 7.63
C ILE A 38 -1.92 -4.91 7.20
N ASP A 39 -2.88 -4.84 8.13
CA ASP A 39 -4.21 -4.31 7.85
C ASP A 39 -4.12 -2.84 7.38
N LEU A 40 -3.34 -2.00 8.08
CA LEU A 40 -3.10 -0.63 7.67
C LEU A 40 -2.45 -0.52 6.28
N LEU A 41 -1.55 -1.46 5.93
CA LEU A 41 -0.94 -1.49 4.60
C LEU A 41 -1.98 -1.72 3.51
N PHE A 42 -2.95 -2.61 3.73
CA PHE A 42 -4.03 -2.84 2.77
C PHE A 42 -4.90 -1.60 2.60
N GLU A 43 -5.29 -0.94 3.70
CA GLU A 43 -6.04 0.31 3.64
C GLU A 43 -5.29 1.40 2.84
N ILE A 44 -3.97 1.51 3.04
CA ILE A 44 -3.13 2.45 2.27
C ILE A 44 -3.14 2.10 0.78
N CYS A 45 -3.05 0.82 0.42
CA CYS A 45 -3.09 0.38 -0.98
C CYS A 45 -4.43 0.72 -1.64
N GLU A 46 -5.54 0.45 -0.96
CA GLU A 46 -6.88 0.83 -1.43
C GLU A 46 -7.01 2.34 -1.62
N LYS A 47 -6.48 3.12 -0.66
CA LYS A 47 -6.51 4.57 -0.76
C LYS A 47 -5.69 5.10 -1.92
N ALA A 48 -4.52 4.51 -2.16
CA ALA A 48 -3.68 4.85 -3.30
C ALA A 48 -4.41 4.57 -4.62
N ASP A 49 -5.08 3.42 -4.74
CA ASP A 49 -5.88 3.08 -5.92
C ASP A 49 -7.04 4.07 -6.13
N GLU A 50 -7.80 4.40 -5.08
CA GLU A 50 -8.88 5.38 -5.14
C GLU A 50 -8.39 6.74 -5.66
N ILE A 51 -7.24 7.20 -5.16
CA ILE A 51 -6.63 8.47 -5.56
C ILE A 51 -6.20 8.43 -7.03
N LEU A 52 -5.51 7.37 -7.45
CA LEU A 52 -5.05 7.21 -8.83
C LEU A 52 -6.24 7.11 -9.78
N SER A 53 -7.22 6.27 -9.46
CA SER A 53 -8.47 6.13 -10.21
C SER A 53 -9.15 7.48 -10.39
N ARG A 54 -9.39 8.24 -9.32
CA ARG A 54 -9.98 9.58 -9.40
C ARG A 54 -9.18 10.54 -10.29
N HIS A 55 -7.86 10.50 -10.21
CA HIS A 55 -6.98 11.34 -11.02
C HIS A 55 -7.07 10.99 -12.50
N PHE A 56 -7.02 9.72 -12.85
CA PHE A 56 -7.09 9.27 -14.24
C PHE A 56 -8.49 9.42 -14.83
N TYR A 57 -9.56 9.16 -14.09
CA TYR A 57 -10.94 9.41 -14.54
C TYR A 57 -11.18 10.90 -14.82
N LYS A 58 -10.69 11.81 -13.96
CA LYS A 58 -10.77 13.26 -14.22
C LYS A 58 -10.04 13.64 -15.50
N LYS A 59 -8.81 13.14 -15.70
CA LYS A 59 -8.03 13.40 -16.92
C LYS A 59 -8.68 12.83 -18.18
N TRP A 60 -9.32 11.67 -18.10
CA TRP A 60 -10.05 11.08 -19.22
C TRP A 60 -11.29 11.90 -19.56
N GLY A 61 -12.06 12.35 -18.58
CA GLY A 61 -13.16 13.29 -18.79
C GLY A 61 -12.70 14.56 -19.51
N GLU A 62 -11.63 15.20 -19.00
CA GLU A 62 -11.07 16.42 -19.60
C GLU A 62 -10.49 16.21 -21.02
N GLY A 63 -9.96 15.02 -21.31
CA GLY A 63 -9.42 14.66 -22.63
C GLY A 63 -10.49 14.36 -23.69
N VAL A 64 -11.66 13.87 -23.27
CA VAL A 64 -12.81 13.64 -24.16
C VAL A 64 -13.50 14.97 -24.51
N PHE A 65 -13.70 15.87 -23.53
CA PHE A 65 -14.35 17.17 -23.77
C PHE A 65 -13.51 18.18 -24.59
N LYS A 66 -12.19 17.96 -24.75
CA LYS A 66 -11.31 18.85 -25.53
C LYS A 66 -11.19 18.48 -27.02
N LYS A 67 -11.80 17.39 -27.48
CA LYS A 67 -11.77 16.99 -28.91
C LYS A 67 -13.04 17.36 -29.69
N GLU A 68 -14.03 17.99 -29.06
CA GLU A 68 -15.32 18.33 -29.70
C GLU A 68 -15.52 19.84 -29.94
N THR A 69 -14.46 20.65 -29.94
CA THR A 69 -14.52 22.06 -30.38
C THR A 69 -13.47 22.38 -31.43
#